data_AF-A0A381RDJ6-F1
#
_entry.id   AF-A0A381RDJ6-F1
#
_cell.length_a   1.000
_cell.length_b   1.000
_cell.length_c   1.000
_cell.angle_alpha   90.00
_cell.angle_beta   90.00
_cell.angle_gamma   90.00
#
_symmetry.space_group_name_H-M   'P 1'
#
loop_
_entity.id
_entity.type
_entity.pdbx_description
1 polymer ?
#
loop_
_entity_poly.entity_id
_entity_poly.type
_entity_poly.pdbx_seq_one_letter_code
_entity_poly.pdbx_strand_id
1 'polypeptide(L)'
;MQVDTGLLSSLYTERLQKLRQRAEECGISKSGSVEVLRAKLICEEVLPDLDLSWEGIQAMSHKETGDVLKVFGIKSSGSHKERRQRLWLHLNYDSRRLTIEHLAEMGRDDLHDLCKRLELDLTGNRTVLMGRVAGVLTSQVNGWGRIKRSLRRNGLQAPMFEAPQAEEADEIPVERPAQDVDFQALPTKAVIEDARDSLVLGIDKQTASVQGDLLTIQVRVEDLERMVGTILRGHGGAWGQGEKELLLRLAGRRGWPLDERFVRHRVLMVATNIAEVKGAAMDSVITGFGIGEDTESTIERIRNKLTEVESLIL
;
A
#
# COMPACT_ATOMS: atom_id res chain seq x y z
N MET A 1 -2.27 28.64 -2.85
CA MET A 1 -0.96 27.96 -2.76
C MET A 1 -0.37 27.95 -4.16
N GLN A 2 0.74 28.66 -4.38
CA GLN A 2 1.48 28.55 -5.63
C GLN A 2 2.37 27.31 -5.53
N VAL A 3 2.22 26.39 -6.48
CA VAL A 3 2.95 25.12 -6.50
C VAL A 3 3.66 25.04 -7.83
N ASP A 4 4.97 24.82 -7.79
CA ASP A 4 5.73 24.51 -9.00
C ASP A 4 5.31 23.14 -9.53
N THR A 5 4.45 23.17 -10.55
CA THR A 5 3.87 21.97 -11.18
C THR A 5 4.92 21.17 -11.93
N GLY A 6 5.98 21.79 -12.44
CA GLY A 6 7.08 21.11 -13.12
C GLY A 6 7.92 20.30 -12.13
N LEU A 7 8.29 20.94 -11.03
CA LEU A 7 9.01 20.32 -9.92
C LEU A 7 8.22 19.16 -9.30
N LEU A 8 6.94 19.39 -8.99
CA LEU A 8 6.07 18.39 -8.40
C LEU A 8 5.88 17.16 -9.31
N SER A 9 5.75 17.38 -10.62
CA SER A 9 5.66 16.30 -11.62
C SER A 9 6.95 15.46 -11.71
N SER A 10 8.11 16.10 -11.62
CA SER A 10 9.41 15.42 -11.55
C SER A 10 9.50 14.54 -10.31
N LEU A 11 9.12 15.07 -9.13
CA LEU A 11 9.12 14.29 -7.88
C LEU A 11 8.20 13.05 -7.93
N TYR A 12 7.05 13.14 -8.59
CA TYR A 12 6.12 12.02 -8.76
C TYR A 12 6.65 10.88 -9.64
N THR A 13 7.43 11.22 -10.66
CA THR A 13 7.84 10.29 -11.73
C THR A 13 9.27 9.76 -11.52
N GLU A 14 10.09 10.47 -10.75
CA GLU A 14 11.49 10.13 -10.51
C GLU A 14 11.68 8.79 -9.80
N ARG A 15 12.79 8.12 -10.15
CA ARG A 15 13.22 6.85 -9.56
C ARG A 15 13.93 7.08 -8.22
N LEU A 16 13.91 6.06 -7.36
CA LEU A 16 14.49 6.09 -6.01
C LEU A 16 15.92 6.67 -5.96
N GLN A 17 16.78 6.28 -6.90
CA GLN A 17 18.18 6.73 -6.91
C GLN A 17 18.29 8.26 -7.09
N LYS A 18 17.49 8.83 -7.99
CA LYS A 18 17.43 10.29 -8.20
C LYS A 18 16.84 11.00 -6.98
N LEU A 19 15.78 10.45 -6.39
CA LEU A 19 15.18 11.02 -5.17
C LEU A 19 16.16 11.01 -3.99
N ARG A 20 17.01 9.97 -3.86
CA ARG A 20 18.05 9.93 -2.83
C ARG A 20 19.15 10.95 -3.06
N GLN A 21 19.58 11.13 -4.31
CA GLN A 21 20.56 12.14 -4.67
C GLN A 21 20.01 13.54 -4.35
N ARG A 22 18.77 13.82 -4.74
CA ARG A 22 18.09 15.08 -4.44
C ARG A 22 17.92 15.31 -2.94
N ALA A 23 17.52 14.27 -2.21
CA ALA A 23 17.43 14.35 -0.75
C ALA A 23 18.79 14.69 -0.11
N GLU A 24 19.89 14.15 -0.63
CA GLU A 24 21.24 14.50 -0.18
C GLU A 24 21.64 15.94 -0.50
N GLU A 25 21.29 16.43 -1.69
CA GLU A 25 21.50 17.83 -2.10
C GLU A 25 20.71 18.81 -1.20
N CYS A 26 19.51 18.41 -0.74
CA CYS A 26 18.68 19.16 0.20
C CYS A 26 19.03 18.91 1.69
N GLY A 27 20.01 18.06 2.01
CA GLY A 27 20.36 17.74 3.41
C GLY A 27 19.36 16.87 4.17
N ILE A 28 18.45 16.19 3.47
CA ILE A 28 17.41 15.32 4.02
C ILE A 28 17.94 13.87 4.14
N SER A 29 17.49 13.15 5.17
CA SER A 29 17.82 11.73 5.31
C SER A 29 17.33 10.89 4.12
N LYS A 30 18.27 10.15 3.50
CA LYS A 30 18.05 9.20 2.39
C LYS A 30 17.29 7.93 2.79
N SER A 31 16.91 7.79 4.05
CA SER A 31 16.24 6.61 4.59
C SER A 31 14.74 6.61 4.31
N GLY A 32 14.21 5.47 3.85
CA GLY A 32 12.78 5.24 3.65
C GLY A 32 12.47 4.61 2.29
N SER A 33 11.21 4.27 2.09
CA SER A 33 10.70 3.89 0.77
C SER A 33 10.65 5.10 -0.18
N VAL A 34 10.41 4.83 -1.47
CA VAL A 34 10.24 5.87 -2.50
C VAL A 34 9.21 6.93 -2.06
N GLU A 35 8.11 6.49 -1.45
CA GLU A 35 7.02 7.39 -1.06
C GLU A 35 7.36 8.25 0.13
N VAL A 36 8.10 7.70 1.09
CA VAL A 36 8.60 8.47 2.22
C VAL A 36 9.56 9.55 1.74
N LEU A 37 10.43 9.24 0.78
CA LEU A 37 11.33 10.24 0.19
C LEU A 37 10.57 11.29 -0.63
N ARG A 38 9.56 10.90 -1.41
CA ARG A 38 8.72 11.85 -2.13
C ARG A 38 7.96 12.77 -1.19
N ALA A 39 7.35 12.23 -0.13
CA ALA A 39 6.64 13.04 0.85
C ALA A 39 7.59 14.08 1.47
N LYS A 40 8.80 13.66 1.90
CA LYS A 40 9.82 14.59 2.43
C LYS A 40 10.26 15.65 1.44
N LEU A 41 10.58 15.26 0.21
CA LEU A 41 10.99 16.21 -0.84
C LEU A 41 9.87 17.18 -1.21
N ILE A 42 8.61 16.73 -1.25
CA ILE A 42 7.46 17.60 -1.47
C ILE A 42 7.29 18.59 -0.30
N CYS A 43 7.53 18.17 0.94
CA CYS A 43 7.50 19.09 2.08
C CYS A 43 8.55 20.20 1.94
N GLU A 44 9.79 19.82 1.66
CA GLU A 44 10.93 20.75 1.67
C GLU A 44 11.00 21.62 0.41
N GLU A 45 10.77 21.04 -0.77
CA GLU A 45 10.96 21.77 -2.03
C GLU A 45 9.66 22.41 -2.57
N VAL A 46 8.50 21.82 -2.28
CA VAL A 46 7.21 22.25 -2.86
C VAL A 46 6.34 22.99 -1.85
N LEU A 47 6.45 22.67 -0.56
CA LEU A 47 5.66 23.26 0.52
C LEU A 47 6.53 23.86 1.66
N PRO A 48 7.62 24.60 1.37
CA PRO A 48 8.57 25.05 2.41
C PRO A 48 7.94 25.99 3.44
N ASP A 49 6.95 26.80 3.03
CA ASP A 49 6.31 27.80 3.89
C ASP A 49 5.12 27.25 4.69
N LEU A 50 4.75 25.98 4.47
CA LEU A 50 3.59 25.38 5.10
C LEU A 50 3.99 24.63 6.36
N ASP A 51 3.41 25.00 7.50
CA ASP A 51 3.59 24.24 8.73
C ASP A 51 2.84 22.90 8.67
N LEU A 52 3.58 21.84 8.37
CA LEU A 52 3.11 20.45 8.34
C LEU A 52 3.33 19.72 9.67
N SER A 53 3.65 20.45 10.76
CA SER A 53 3.69 19.89 12.11
C SER A 53 2.28 19.46 12.55
N TRP A 54 2.19 18.75 13.68
CA TRP A 54 0.88 18.35 14.21
C TRP A 54 -0.01 19.56 14.53
N GLU A 55 0.55 20.62 15.10
CA GLU A 55 -0.19 21.86 15.39
C GLU A 55 -0.62 22.56 14.10
N GLY A 56 0.28 22.64 13.12
CA GLY A 56 -0.01 23.18 11.80
C GLY A 56 -1.16 22.44 11.10
N ILE A 57 -1.13 21.10 11.09
CA ILE A 57 -2.19 20.26 10.54
C ILE A 57 -3.53 20.47 11.27
N GLN A 58 -3.52 20.68 12.60
CA GLN A 58 -4.75 20.98 13.35
C GLN A 58 -5.33 22.36 13.01
N ALA A 59 -4.47 23.35 12.74
CA ALA A 59 -4.87 24.71 12.41
C ALA A 59 -5.37 24.87 10.96
N MET A 60 -5.03 23.94 10.06
CA MET A 60 -5.47 23.99 8.66
C MET A 60 -6.99 23.92 8.53
N SER A 61 -7.52 24.70 7.59
CA SER A 61 -8.92 24.58 7.19
C SER A 61 -9.17 23.29 6.39
N HIS A 62 -10.45 22.90 6.29
CA HIS A 62 -10.85 21.70 5.54
C HIS A 62 -10.47 21.80 4.05
N LYS A 63 -10.53 23.01 3.49
CA LYS A 63 -10.15 23.29 2.10
C LYS A 63 -8.64 23.17 1.93
N GLU A 64 -7.85 23.83 2.78
CA GLU A 64 -6.39 23.78 2.74
C GLU A 64 -5.87 22.36 2.89
N THR A 65 -6.37 21.60 3.87
CA THR A 65 -5.99 20.18 4.04
C THR A 65 -6.29 19.38 2.77
N GLY A 66 -7.42 19.65 2.11
CA GLY A 66 -7.78 19.01 0.85
C GLY A 66 -6.81 19.31 -0.29
N ASP A 67 -6.37 20.57 -0.41
CA ASP A 67 -5.43 20.99 -1.45
C ASP A 67 -4.01 20.46 -1.19
N VAL A 68 -3.57 20.42 0.06
CA VAL A 68 -2.31 19.79 0.46
C VAL A 68 -2.31 18.30 0.12
N LEU A 69 -3.40 17.57 0.41
CA LEU A 69 -3.53 16.16 0.03
C LEU A 69 -3.45 15.92 -1.48
N LYS A 70 -3.92 16.87 -2.31
CA LYS A 70 -3.76 16.80 -3.78
C LYS A 70 -2.30 17.01 -4.19
N VAL A 71 -1.56 17.89 -3.50
CA VAL A 71 -0.11 18.11 -3.73
C VAL A 71 0.73 16.92 -3.31
N PHE A 72 0.32 16.16 -2.31
CA PHE A 72 0.92 14.86 -2.04
C PHE A 72 0.45 13.77 -3.01
N GLY A 73 -0.52 14.08 -3.87
CA GLY A 73 -1.08 13.14 -4.82
C GLY A 73 -1.83 11.98 -4.17
N ILE A 74 -2.36 12.16 -2.97
CA ILE A 74 -3.12 11.15 -2.20
C ILE A 74 -4.62 11.50 -2.16
N LYS A 75 -5.45 10.68 -1.50
CA LYS A 75 -6.91 10.87 -1.50
C LYS A 75 -7.29 12.13 -0.72
N SER A 76 -7.88 13.12 -1.41
CA SER A 76 -8.27 14.41 -0.83
C SER A 76 -9.73 14.47 -0.34
N SER A 77 -10.55 13.44 -0.58
CA SER A 77 -11.95 13.40 -0.15
C SER A 77 -12.13 12.85 1.28
N GLY A 78 -13.29 13.10 1.88
CA GLY A 78 -13.61 12.72 3.27
C GLY A 78 -13.81 13.91 4.21
N SER A 79 -14.20 13.60 5.44
CA SER A 79 -14.39 14.55 6.53
C SER A 79 -13.10 15.27 6.90
N HIS A 80 -13.20 16.39 7.62
CA HIS A 80 -12.02 17.16 8.02
C HIS A 80 -11.05 16.33 8.87
N LYS A 81 -11.58 15.59 9.83
CA LYS A 81 -10.82 14.66 10.67
C LYS A 81 -10.09 13.60 9.84
N GLU A 82 -10.77 12.93 8.91
CA GLU A 82 -10.16 11.91 8.06
C GLU A 82 -9.04 12.47 7.18
N ARG A 83 -9.20 13.69 6.66
CA ARG A 83 -8.16 14.36 5.86
C ARG A 83 -6.91 14.65 6.70
N ARG A 84 -7.07 15.16 7.92
CA ARG A 84 -5.95 15.41 8.84
C ARG A 84 -5.24 14.13 9.26
N GLN A 85 -5.99 13.10 9.64
CA GLN A 85 -5.43 11.78 9.95
C GLN A 85 -4.61 11.24 8.78
N ARG A 86 -5.15 11.32 7.56
CA ARG A 86 -4.48 10.85 6.34
C ARG A 86 -3.20 11.62 6.04
N LEU A 87 -3.24 12.95 6.15
CA LEU A 87 -2.07 13.80 5.96
C LEU A 87 -1.00 13.48 6.99
N TRP A 88 -1.38 13.40 8.27
CA TRP A 88 -0.44 13.08 9.35
C TRP A 88 0.20 11.70 9.18
N LEU A 89 -0.58 10.67 8.83
CA LEU A 89 -0.07 9.33 8.54
C LEU A 89 0.91 9.35 7.36
N HIS A 90 0.59 10.06 6.28
CA HIS A 90 1.43 10.14 5.09
C HIS A 90 2.81 10.77 5.36
N LEU A 91 2.84 11.76 6.25
CA LEU A 91 4.07 12.50 6.58
C LEU A 91 4.96 11.72 7.55
N ASN A 92 4.36 11.02 8.52
CA ASN A 92 5.09 10.45 9.66
C ASN A 92 5.36 8.94 9.54
N TYR A 93 4.59 8.22 8.73
CA TYR A 93 4.68 6.76 8.65
C TYR A 93 4.85 6.25 7.23
N ASP A 94 5.52 5.11 7.12
CA ASP A 94 5.55 4.33 5.89
C ASP A 94 4.35 3.37 5.89
N SER A 95 3.52 3.45 4.86
CA SER A 95 2.34 2.58 4.71
C SER A 95 2.67 1.10 4.57
N ARG A 96 3.94 0.75 4.34
CA ARG A 96 4.43 -0.64 4.35
C ARG A 96 4.86 -1.11 5.74
N ARG A 97 5.10 -0.19 6.68
CA ARG A 97 5.64 -0.50 8.02
C ARG A 97 4.59 -0.39 9.11
N LEU A 98 3.71 0.62 9.03
CA LEU A 98 2.62 0.76 9.99
C LEU A 98 1.43 -0.09 9.53
N THR A 99 1.51 -1.39 9.83
CA THR A 99 0.44 -2.37 9.57
C THR A 99 -0.27 -2.79 10.86
N ILE A 100 -1.40 -3.47 10.73
CA ILE A 100 -2.15 -4.01 11.88
C ILE A 100 -1.28 -4.99 12.68
N GLU A 101 -0.41 -5.78 12.02
CA GLU A 101 0.51 -6.66 12.74
C GLU A 101 1.53 -5.87 13.56
N HIS A 102 2.08 -4.78 13.01
CA HIS A 102 3.03 -3.96 13.75
C HIS A 102 2.38 -3.29 14.98
N LEU A 103 1.11 -2.86 14.88
CA LEU A 103 0.37 -2.34 16.04
C LEU A 103 0.28 -3.35 17.19
N ALA A 104 0.25 -4.65 16.88
CA ALA A 104 0.22 -5.72 17.88
C ALA A 104 1.55 -5.92 18.61
N GLU A 105 2.64 -5.34 18.13
CA GLU A 105 3.97 -5.33 18.75
C GLU A 105 4.24 -4.03 19.51
N MET A 106 3.52 -2.94 19.22
CA MET A 106 3.73 -1.61 19.81
C MET A 106 3.41 -1.55 21.31
N GLY A 107 4.14 -0.71 22.04
CA GLY A 107 3.86 -0.43 23.45
C GLY A 107 2.52 0.27 23.65
N ARG A 108 2.00 0.23 24.89
CA ARG A 108 0.79 0.98 25.23
C ARG A 108 0.99 2.48 25.02
N ASP A 109 2.16 3.00 25.38
CA ASP A 109 2.48 4.43 25.31
C ASP A 109 2.58 4.88 23.85
N ASP A 110 3.23 4.09 22.98
CA ASP A 110 3.28 4.38 21.54
C ASP A 110 1.88 4.39 20.90
N LEU A 111 1.02 3.43 21.30
CA LEU A 111 -0.37 3.38 20.86
C LEU A 111 -1.19 4.57 21.38
N HIS A 112 -0.93 5.01 22.59
CA HIS A 112 -1.56 6.19 23.18
C HIS A 112 -1.16 7.47 22.42
N ASP A 113 0.11 7.62 22.09
CA ASP A 113 0.61 8.73 21.29
C ASP A 113 0.04 8.71 19.86
N LEU A 114 -0.08 7.52 19.24
CA LEU A 114 -0.78 7.35 17.98
C LEU A 114 -2.25 7.77 18.09
N CYS A 115 -2.97 7.33 19.12
CA CYS A 115 -4.35 7.76 19.35
C CYS A 115 -4.46 9.28 19.49
N LYS A 116 -3.55 9.91 20.23
CA LYS A 116 -3.52 11.38 20.40
C LYS A 116 -3.33 12.08 19.07
N ARG A 117 -2.37 11.63 18.28
CA ARG A 117 -2.03 12.23 16.98
C ARG A 117 -3.12 12.01 15.93
N LEU A 118 -3.84 10.90 16.01
CA LEU A 118 -4.98 10.55 15.15
C LEU A 118 -6.33 11.07 15.65
N GLU A 119 -6.35 11.92 16.69
CA GLU A 119 -7.57 12.49 17.26
C GLU A 119 -8.58 11.41 17.72
N LEU A 120 -8.08 10.32 18.31
CA LEU A 120 -8.86 9.21 18.84
C LEU A 120 -8.99 9.32 20.37
N ASP A 121 -10.01 8.67 20.92
CA ASP A 121 -10.16 8.55 22.36
C ASP A 121 -8.92 7.87 22.97
N LEU A 122 -8.43 8.43 24.08
CA LEU A 122 -7.23 7.98 24.79
C LEU A 122 -7.52 6.98 25.91
N THR A 123 -8.80 6.69 26.16
CA THR A 123 -9.26 5.84 27.27
C THR A 123 -9.16 4.35 26.92
N GLY A 124 -8.92 3.49 27.92
CA GLY A 124 -8.93 2.05 27.74
C GLY A 124 -7.56 1.39 27.85
N ASN A 125 -7.54 0.07 27.67
CA ASN A 125 -6.32 -0.74 27.73
C ASN A 125 -5.60 -0.75 26.37
N ARG A 126 -4.39 -1.33 26.33
CA ARG A 126 -3.57 -1.44 25.12
C ARG A 126 -4.34 -1.99 23.92
N THR A 127 -5.14 -3.05 24.11
CA THR A 127 -5.93 -3.69 23.05
C THR A 127 -7.02 -2.78 22.50
N VAL A 128 -7.67 -1.98 23.35
CA VAL A 128 -8.67 -0.99 22.93
C VAL A 128 -8.03 0.13 22.10
N LEU A 129 -6.89 0.67 22.55
CA LEU A 129 -6.15 1.69 21.80
C LEU A 129 -5.69 1.14 20.44
N MET A 130 -5.10 -0.05 20.43
CA MET A 130 -4.72 -0.77 19.22
C MET A 130 -5.90 -0.95 18.26
N GLY A 131 -7.05 -1.40 18.75
CA GLY A 131 -8.25 -1.59 17.93
C GLY A 131 -8.75 -0.30 17.27
N ARG A 132 -8.68 0.84 17.96
CA ARG A 132 -9.04 2.15 17.39
C ARG A 132 -8.07 2.59 16.30
N VAL A 133 -6.76 2.47 16.54
CA VAL A 133 -5.74 2.79 15.54
C VAL A 133 -5.88 1.87 14.33
N ALA A 134 -6.06 0.56 14.55
CA ALA A 134 -6.31 -0.40 13.47
C ALA A 134 -7.54 -0.01 12.65
N GLY A 135 -8.64 0.42 13.29
CA GLY A 135 -9.83 0.92 12.62
C GLY A 135 -9.54 2.12 11.70
N VAL A 136 -8.69 3.06 12.13
CA VAL A 136 -8.24 4.17 11.27
C VAL A 136 -7.38 3.68 10.11
N LEU A 137 -6.45 2.75 10.35
CA LEU A 137 -5.64 2.20 9.27
C LEU A 137 -6.51 1.49 8.23
N THR A 138 -7.52 0.72 8.67
CA THR A 138 -8.50 0.05 7.81
C THR A 138 -9.35 1.03 7.02
N SER A 139 -9.88 2.09 7.65
CA SER A 139 -10.68 3.10 6.93
C SER A 139 -9.87 3.92 5.95
N GLN A 140 -8.56 4.04 6.20
CA GLN A 140 -7.62 4.77 5.37
C GLN A 140 -6.83 3.88 4.40
N VAL A 141 -7.19 2.61 4.24
CA VAL A 141 -6.52 1.69 3.29
C VAL A 141 -6.48 2.33 1.90
N ASN A 142 -5.29 2.37 1.29
CA ASN A 142 -5.01 3.03 0.00
C ASN A 142 -5.29 4.54 -0.05
N GLY A 143 -5.64 5.17 1.07
CA GLY A 143 -5.92 6.60 1.17
C GLY A 143 -4.67 7.44 1.38
N TRP A 144 -3.64 6.90 2.03
CA TRP A 144 -2.38 7.57 2.37
C TRP A 144 -1.17 6.74 1.94
N GLY A 145 0.02 7.33 2.00
CA GLY A 145 1.29 6.63 1.77
C GLY A 145 1.60 6.32 0.31
N ARG A 146 0.60 6.09 -0.56
CA ARG A 146 0.80 5.86 -2.00
C ARG A 146 0.22 7.00 -2.84
N ILE A 147 1.09 7.69 -3.58
CA ILE A 147 0.70 8.64 -4.63
C ILE A 147 -0.16 7.94 -5.70
N LYS A 148 -1.24 8.58 -6.15
CA LYS A 148 -2.18 8.12 -7.18
C LYS A 148 -1.46 7.66 -8.45
N ARG A 149 -1.96 6.57 -9.04
CA ARG A 149 -1.36 5.89 -10.20
C ARG A 149 -1.27 6.78 -11.45
N SER A 150 -2.26 7.64 -11.66
CA SER A 150 -2.29 8.61 -12.77
C SER A 150 -1.11 9.59 -12.70
N LEU A 151 -0.83 10.14 -11.52
CA LEU A 151 0.25 11.10 -11.31
C LEU A 151 1.64 10.48 -11.48
N ARG A 152 1.80 9.20 -11.13
CA ARG A 152 3.07 8.48 -11.32
C ARG A 152 3.41 8.17 -12.78
N ARG A 153 2.39 7.88 -13.60
CA ARG A 153 2.58 7.40 -14.97
C ARG A 153 2.63 8.56 -15.97
N ASN A 154 1.76 9.55 -15.77
CA ASN A 154 1.54 10.61 -16.74
C ASN A 154 2.03 11.99 -16.25
N GLY A 155 2.53 12.08 -15.00
CA GLY A 155 2.85 13.37 -14.37
C GLY A 155 1.59 14.22 -14.11
N LEU A 156 1.78 15.51 -13.87
CA LEU A 156 0.68 16.48 -13.78
C LEU A 156 0.23 16.90 -15.19
N GLN A 157 -0.97 16.51 -15.60
CA GLN A 157 -1.60 17.01 -16.83
C GLN A 157 -2.49 18.23 -16.49
N ALA A 158 -1.94 19.45 -16.65
CA ALA A 158 -2.63 20.75 -16.53
C ALA A 158 -3.12 21.17 -15.11
N PRO A 159 -3.40 22.47 -14.83
CA PRO A 159 -3.16 23.07 -13.53
C PRO A 159 -4.17 22.61 -12.48
N MET A 160 -3.66 21.95 -11.45
CA MET A 160 -4.39 21.40 -10.30
C MET A 160 -5.19 22.43 -9.47
N PHE A 161 -5.12 23.72 -9.79
CA PHE A 161 -5.47 24.83 -8.89
C PHE A 161 -6.53 25.82 -9.38
N GLU A 162 -7.25 25.54 -10.48
CA GLU A 162 -8.48 26.27 -10.79
C GLU A 162 -9.73 25.47 -10.37
N ALA A 163 -10.65 26.13 -9.68
CA ALA A 163 -11.91 25.58 -9.18
C ALA A 163 -13.08 26.05 -10.07
N PRO A 164 -14.29 25.47 -9.91
CA PRO A 164 -14.66 24.06 -9.89
C PRO A 164 -15.53 23.73 -11.12
N GLN A 165 -15.36 22.57 -11.75
CA GLN A 165 -16.43 21.97 -12.54
C GLN A 165 -16.68 20.53 -12.12
N ALA A 166 -17.96 20.20 -12.16
CA ALA A 166 -18.60 19.04 -11.58
C ALA A 166 -18.01 17.72 -12.08
N GLU A 167 -18.13 16.70 -11.23
CA GLU A 167 -17.91 15.31 -11.59
C GLU A 167 -18.82 14.95 -12.77
N GLU A 168 -18.24 14.80 -13.96
CA GLU A 168 -18.81 13.95 -15.00
C GLU A 168 -17.84 12.80 -15.26
N ALA A 169 -18.38 11.60 -15.06
CA ALA A 169 -17.75 10.36 -15.42
C ALA A 169 -17.62 10.33 -16.94
N ASP A 170 -16.39 10.41 -17.45
CA ASP A 170 -16.13 10.12 -18.85
C ASP A 170 -15.08 9.02 -18.98
N GLU A 171 -15.44 8.07 -19.82
CA GLU A 171 -14.72 6.84 -20.16
C GLU A 171 -13.34 7.15 -20.73
N ILE A 172 -12.29 6.54 -20.18
CA ILE A 172 -10.91 6.72 -20.68
C ILE A 172 -10.62 5.67 -21.76
N PRO A 173 -10.23 6.07 -22.98
CA PRO A 173 -9.74 5.15 -24.02
C PRO A 173 -8.45 4.45 -23.62
N VAL A 174 -8.36 3.15 -23.90
CA VAL A 174 -7.18 2.31 -23.65
C VAL A 174 -6.07 2.66 -24.66
N GLU A 175 -5.06 3.42 -24.24
CA GLU A 175 -3.80 3.56 -24.97
C GLU A 175 -2.78 2.49 -24.54
N ARG A 176 -2.20 1.83 -25.55
CA ARG A 176 -1.27 0.68 -25.43
C ARG A 176 0.10 1.11 -24.87
N PRO A 177 0.77 0.27 -24.07
CA PRO A 177 2.07 0.63 -23.49
C PRO A 177 3.19 0.66 -24.55
N ALA A 178 4.17 1.55 -24.32
CA ALA A 178 5.36 1.77 -25.12
C ALA A 178 6.21 0.49 -25.29
N GLN A 179 6.80 0.33 -26.48
CA GLN A 179 7.32 -0.93 -27.01
C GLN A 179 8.69 -1.43 -26.47
N ASP A 180 9.34 -0.77 -25.51
CA ASP A 180 10.72 -1.12 -25.10
C ASP A 180 10.91 -1.30 -23.58
N VAL A 181 10.18 -2.25 -22.97
CA VAL A 181 10.44 -2.67 -21.58
C VAL A 181 11.12 -4.04 -21.59
N ASP A 182 12.40 -4.10 -21.21
CA ASP A 182 13.09 -5.39 -21.02
C ASP A 182 12.70 -6.03 -19.69
N PHE A 183 11.64 -6.85 -19.73
CA PHE A 183 11.15 -7.61 -18.58
C PHE A 183 12.12 -8.70 -18.08
N GLN A 184 13.26 -8.93 -18.76
CA GLN A 184 14.31 -9.86 -18.32
C GLN A 184 15.60 -9.18 -17.85
N ALA A 185 15.59 -7.85 -17.66
CA ALA A 185 16.73 -7.17 -17.04
C ALA A 185 17.13 -7.88 -15.72
N LEU A 186 18.44 -8.10 -15.54
CA LEU A 186 19.01 -8.82 -14.40
C LEU A 186 18.38 -8.30 -13.09
N PRO A 187 17.90 -9.21 -12.22
CA PRO A 187 17.26 -8.80 -10.99
C PRO A 187 18.26 -8.02 -10.13
N THR A 188 17.83 -6.90 -9.57
CA THR A 188 18.61 -6.25 -8.52
C THR A 188 18.57 -7.16 -7.30
N LYS A 189 19.72 -7.37 -6.65
CA LYS A 189 19.85 -8.23 -5.45
C LYS A 189 18.77 -7.93 -4.40
N ALA A 190 18.42 -6.64 -4.26
CA ALA A 190 17.35 -6.16 -3.39
C ALA A 190 15.96 -6.74 -3.69
N VAL A 191 15.60 -6.97 -4.97
CA VAL A 191 14.28 -7.50 -5.35
C VAL A 191 14.16 -8.98 -5.00
N ILE A 192 15.26 -9.73 -5.12
CA ILE A 192 15.31 -11.14 -4.74
C ILE A 192 15.29 -11.29 -3.22
N GLU A 193 16.02 -10.45 -2.50
CA GLU A 193 15.99 -10.40 -1.03
C GLU A 193 14.59 -10.04 -0.52
N ASP A 194 13.97 -8.97 -1.04
CA ASP A 194 12.60 -8.58 -0.69
C ASP A 194 11.57 -9.68 -0.96
N ALA A 195 11.70 -10.40 -2.09
CA ALA A 195 10.81 -11.50 -2.43
C ALA A 195 11.00 -12.72 -1.50
N ARG A 196 12.25 -13.01 -1.09
CA ARG A 196 12.54 -14.06 -0.10
C ARG A 196 11.94 -13.72 1.24
N ASP A 197 12.11 -12.48 1.71
CA ASP A 197 11.58 -12.03 3.00
C ASP A 197 10.05 -12.04 3.00
N SER A 198 9.43 -11.61 1.89
CA SER A 198 7.98 -11.59 1.74
C SER A 198 7.33 -12.98 1.78
N LEU A 199 8.04 -14.01 1.30
CA LEU A 199 7.57 -15.41 1.36
C LEU A 199 7.58 -15.97 2.78
N VAL A 200 8.58 -15.62 3.58
CA VAL A 200 8.75 -16.14 4.94
C VAL A 200 8.17 -15.24 6.03
N LEU A 201 7.61 -14.09 5.65
CA LEU A 201 6.98 -13.18 6.59
C LEU A 201 5.79 -13.84 7.31
N GLY A 202 5.93 -14.01 8.63
CA GLY A 202 4.87 -14.54 9.49
C GLY A 202 4.62 -16.04 9.35
N ILE A 203 5.58 -16.80 8.81
CA ILE A 203 5.42 -18.25 8.66
C ILE A 203 5.37 -18.99 10.00
N ASP A 204 5.96 -18.41 11.06
CA ASP A 204 5.97 -18.92 12.45
C ASP A 204 4.56 -19.18 13.01
N LYS A 205 3.55 -18.47 12.49
CA LYS A 205 2.14 -18.61 12.89
C LYS A 205 1.37 -19.65 12.05
N GLN A 206 1.99 -20.25 11.05
CA GLN A 206 1.38 -21.24 10.15
C GLN A 206 1.69 -22.67 10.59
N THR A 207 0.99 -23.65 10.01
CA THR A 207 1.27 -25.07 10.26
C THR A 207 2.66 -25.45 9.75
N ALA A 208 3.26 -26.49 10.34
CA ALA A 208 4.58 -26.98 9.93
C ALA A 208 4.64 -27.36 8.43
N SER A 209 3.52 -27.83 7.86
CA SER A 209 3.40 -28.12 6.43
C SER A 209 3.55 -26.84 5.60
N VAL A 210 2.76 -25.80 5.90
CA VAL A 210 2.79 -24.51 5.19
C VAL A 210 4.15 -23.81 5.34
N GLN A 211 4.77 -23.91 6.52
CA GLN A 211 6.13 -23.41 6.74
C GLN A 211 7.14 -24.10 5.82
N GLY A 212 7.14 -25.43 5.77
CA GLY A 212 8.02 -26.22 4.90
C GLY A 212 7.83 -25.90 3.42
N ASP A 213 6.58 -25.75 2.98
CA ASP A 213 6.23 -25.42 1.60
C ASP A 213 6.77 -24.04 1.20
N LEU A 214 6.59 -23.02 2.05
CA LEU A 214 7.06 -21.67 1.80
C LEU A 214 8.59 -21.56 1.83
N LEU A 215 9.27 -22.27 2.72
CA LEU A 215 10.74 -22.33 2.75
C LEU A 215 11.29 -23.01 1.49
N THR A 216 10.63 -24.08 1.02
CA THR A 216 10.99 -24.75 -0.25
C THR A 216 10.86 -23.81 -1.44
N ILE A 217 9.82 -22.98 -1.45
CA ILE A 217 9.60 -21.96 -2.49
C ILE A 217 10.58 -20.79 -2.35
N GLN A 218 10.96 -20.41 -1.13
CA GLN A 218 11.91 -19.32 -0.86
C GLN A 218 13.28 -19.53 -1.53
N VAL A 219 13.78 -20.77 -1.52
CA VAL A 219 15.04 -21.12 -2.19
C VAL A 219 14.93 -20.98 -3.72
N ARG A 220 13.72 -21.00 -4.26
CA ARG A 220 13.41 -20.96 -5.71
C ARG A 220 12.89 -19.60 -6.17
N VAL A 221 13.10 -18.53 -5.39
CA VAL A 221 12.63 -17.17 -5.73
C VAL A 221 13.17 -16.66 -7.07
N GLU A 222 14.39 -17.03 -7.44
CA GLU A 222 14.96 -16.66 -8.75
C GLU A 222 14.19 -17.32 -9.91
N ASP A 223 13.70 -18.54 -9.71
CA ASP A 223 12.81 -19.18 -10.68
C ASP A 223 11.43 -18.49 -10.71
N LEU A 224 10.92 -18.03 -9.56
CA LEU A 224 9.68 -17.23 -9.50
C LEU A 224 9.82 -15.98 -10.36
N GLU A 225 10.91 -15.26 -10.18
CA GLU A 225 11.21 -14.03 -10.89
C GLU A 225 11.32 -14.26 -12.40
N ARG A 226 12.02 -15.32 -12.81
CA ARG A 226 12.16 -15.70 -14.22
C ARG A 226 10.82 -16.08 -14.83
N MET A 227 9.97 -16.81 -14.09
CA MET A 227 8.62 -17.16 -14.53
C MET A 227 7.78 -15.91 -14.76
N VAL A 228 7.80 -14.96 -13.82
CA VAL A 228 7.09 -13.68 -13.94
C VAL A 228 7.57 -12.91 -15.17
N GLY A 229 8.90 -12.74 -15.34
CA GLY A 229 9.44 -12.03 -16.51
C GLY A 229 9.09 -12.69 -17.85
N THR A 230 9.04 -14.02 -17.89
CA THR A 230 8.64 -14.78 -19.10
C THR A 230 7.16 -14.57 -19.43
N ILE A 231 6.29 -14.60 -18.41
CA ILE A 231 4.85 -14.36 -18.58
C ILE A 231 4.61 -12.93 -19.07
N LEU A 232 5.26 -11.93 -18.48
CA LEU A 232 5.14 -10.53 -18.89
C LEU A 232 5.55 -10.32 -20.34
N ARG A 233 6.69 -10.87 -20.77
CA ARG A 233 7.10 -10.78 -22.18
C ARG A 233 6.09 -11.46 -23.11
N GLY A 234 5.59 -12.65 -22.73
CA GLY A 234 4.62 -13.39 -23.53
C GLY A 234 3.24 -12.73 -23.65
N HIS A 235 2.85 -11.91 -22.67
CA HIS A 235 1.53 -11.27 -22.59
C HIS A 235 1.62 -9.73 -22.74
N GLY A 236 2.65 -9.22 -23.41
CA GLY A 236 2.77 -7.79 -23.71
C GLY A 236 2.83 -6.87 -22.48
N GLY A 237 3.36 -7.39 -21.37
CA GLY A 237 3.46 -6.71 -20.09
C GLY A 237 2.20 -6.79 -19.23
N ALA A 238 1.13 -7.46 -19.65
CA ALA A 238 -0.08 -7.61 -18.84
C ALA A 238 0.15 -8.52 -17.61
N TRP A 239 -0.49 -8.18 -16.50
CA TRP A 239 -0.51 -9.00 -15.29
C TRP A 239 -1.87 -8.92 -14.59
N GLY A 240 -2.77 -9.80 -15.01
CA GLY A 240 -4.13 -9.96 -14.48
C GLY A 240 -4.38 -11.36 -13.92
N GLN A 241 -5.66 -11.75 -13.86
CA GLN A 241 -6.05 -13.05 -13.31
C GLN A 241 -5.56 -14.22 -14.18
N GLY A 242 -5.57 -14.05 -15.51
CA GLY A 242 -5.10 -15.08 -16.45
C GLY A 242 -3.61 -15.38 -16.31
N GLU A 243 -2.79 -14.36 -16.13
CA GLU A 243 -1.34 -14.49 -15.92
C GLU A 243 -1.01 -15.10 -14.55
N LYS A 244 -1.78 -14.76 -13.51
CA LYS A 244 -1.67 -15.35 -12.17
C LYS A 244 -2.01 -16.84 -12.19
N GLU A 245 -3.07 -17.22 -12.90
CA GLU A 245 -3.42 -18.63 -13.07
C GLU A 245 -2.38 -19.39 -13.90
N LEU A 246 -1.86 -18.77 -14.96
CA LEU A 246 -0.76 -19.32 -15.74
C LEU A 246 0.49 -19.55 -14.88
N LEU A 247 0.84 -18.60 -14.02
CA LEU A 247 1.95 -18.74 -13.08
C LEU A 247 1.75 -19.96 -12.16
N LEU A 248 0.57 -20.10 -11.54
CA LEU A 248 0.28 -21.24 -10.67
C LEU A 248 0.36 -22.57 -11.43
N ARG A 249 -0.14 -22.63 -12.67
CA ARG A 249 -0.03 -23.84 -13.52
C ARG A 249 1.43 -24.16 -13.85
N LEU A 250 2.25 -23.16 -14.17
CA LEU A 250 3.67 -23.34 -14.47
C LEU A 250 4.46 -23.78 -13.22
N ALA A 251 4.17 -23.19 -12.07
CA ALA A 251 4.78 -23.56 -10.79
C ALA A 251 4.37 -24.99 -10.37
N GLY A 252 3.09 -25.34 -10.50
CA GLY A 252 2.60 -26.70 -10.25
C GLY A 252 3.27 -27.75 -11.15
N ARG A 253 3.42 -27.47 -12.45
CA ARG A 253 4.17 -28.35 -13.38
C ARG A 253 5.64 -28.52 -13.01
N ARG A 254 6.23 -27.53 -12.34
CA ARG A 254 7.61 -27.56 -11.82
C ARG A 254 7.71 -28.16 -10.41
N GLY A 255 6.64 -28.80 -9.92
CA GLY A 255 6.59 -29.47 -8.62
C GLY A 255 6.67 -28.50 -7.44
N TRP A 256 6.06 -27.31 -7.53
CA TRP A 256 5.97 -26.40 -6.39
C TRP A 256 4.87 -26.88 -5.44
N PRO A 257 5.10 -26.89 -4.11
CA PRO A 257 4.08 -27.29 -3.14
C PRO A 257 3.01 -26.19 -3.03
N LEU A 258 1.91 -26.35 -3.77
CA LEU A 258 0.86 -25.33 -3.92
C LEU A 258 -0.53 -25.85 -3.51
N ASP A 259 -0.59 -26.94 -2.76
CA ASP A 259 -1.85 -27.55 -2.34
C ASP A 259 -2.63 -26.60 -1.43
N GLU A 260 -1.91 -26.02 -0.47
CA GLU A 260 -2.46 -25.09 0.51
C GLU A 260 -2.84 -23.74 -0.10
N ARG A 261 -4.05 -23.26 0.23
CA ARG A 261 -4.58 -21.99 -0.28
C ARG A 261 -3.71 -20.81 0.14
N PHE A 262 -3.20 -20.85 1.37
CA PHE A 262 -2.33 -19.81 1.91
C PHE A 262 -1.02 -19.72 1.12
N VAL A 263 -0.41 -20.86 0.78
CA VAL A 263 0.84 -20.93 0.01
C VAL A 263 0.63 -20.36 -1.38
N ARG A 264 -0.44 -20.76 -2.08
CA ARG A 264 -0.81 -20.18 -3.38
C ARG A 264 -1.00 -18.66 -3.33
N HIS A 265 -1.73 -18.19 -2.34
CA HIS A 265 -1.96 -16.77 -2.16
C HIS A 265 -0.64 -16.00 -1.94
N ARG A 266 0.22 -16.52 -1.06
CA ARG A 266 1.53 -15.93 -0.76
C ARG A 266 2.43 -15.86 -2.00
N VAL A 267 2.47 -16.94 -2.79
CA VAL A 267 3.21 -16.99 -4.06
C VAL A 267 2.68 -15.97 -5.06
N LEU A 268 1.37 -15.86 -5.22
CA LEU A 268 0.74 -14.88 -6.11
C LEU A 268 1.03 -13.43 -5.67
N MET A 269 1.01 -13.15 -4.37
CA MET A 269 1.35 -11.84 -3.83
C MET A 269 2.78 -11.45 -4.16
N VAL A 270 3.75 -12.34 -3.88
CA VAL A 270 5.17 -12.10 -4.16
C VAL A 270 5.41 -11.96 -5.67
N ALA A 271 4.79 -12.80 -6.49
CA ALA A 271 4.88 -12.71 -7.94
C ALA A 271 4.29 -11.40 -8.49
N THR A 272 3.20 -10.91 -7.90
CA THR A 272 2.60 -9.63 -8.27
C THR A 272 3.52 -8.46 -7.91
N ASN A 273 4.20 -8.51 -6.77
CA ASN A 273 5.21 -7.51 -6.41
C ASN A 273 6.39 -7.53 -7.40
N ILE A 274 6.88 -8.70 -7.80
CA ILE A 274 7.93 -8.83 -8.81
C ILE A 274 7.47 -8.27 -10.15
N ALA A 275 6.24 -8.59 -10.57
CA ALA A 275 5.67 -8.08 -11.81
C ALA A 275 5.54 -6.55 -11.79
N GLU A 276 5.15 -5.97 -10.65
CA GLU A 276 5.06 -4.53 -10.46
C GLU A 276 6.44 -3.86 -10.60
N VAL A 277 7.47 -4.42 -9.95
CA VAL A 277 8.86 -3.94 -10.06
C VAL A 277 9.37 -3.99 -11.51
N LYS A 278 8.96 -5.01 -12.27
CA LYS A 278 9.28 -5.16 -13.69
C LYS A 278 8.44 -4.28 -14.63
N GLY A 279 7.49 -3.50 -14.12
CA GLY A 279 6.71 -2.56 -14.90
C GLY A 279 5.46 -3.15 -15.57
N ALA A 280 4.88 -4.21 -15.01
CA ALA A 280 3.68 -4.84 -15.54
C ALA A 280 2.43 -3.94 -15.52
N ALA A 281 1.60 -4.06 -16.55
CA ALA A 281 0.27 -3.50 -16.64
C ALA A 281 -0.72 -4.37 -15.82
N MET A 282 -0.99 -3.94 -14.59
CA MET A 282 -1.87 -4.65 -13.66
C MET A 282 -3.35 -4.46 -14.01
N ASP A 283 -4.07 -5.57 -14.15
CA ASP A 283 -5.53 -5.55 -14.22
C ASP A 283 -6.10 -5.19 -12.84
N SER A 284 -7.11 -4.32 -12.79
CA SER A 284 -7.54 -3.56 -11.60
C SER A 284 -8.27 -4.39 -10.53
N VAL A 285 -8.30 -5.72 -10.63
CA VAL A 285 -9.33 -6.52 -9.95
C VAL A 285 -8.90 -7.22 -8.65
N ILE A 286 -7.64 -7.17 -8.21
CA ILE A 286 -7.26 -7.83 -6.93
C ILE A 286 -7.11 -6.84 -5.78
N THR A 287 -8.23 -6.27 -5.36
CA THR A 287 -8.48 -5.81 -3.98
C THR A 287 -9.74 -6.51 -3.49
N GLY A 288 -9.65 -7.79 -3.14
CA GLY A 288 -10.85 -8.56 -2.83
C GLY A 288 -10.64 -10.03 -2.54
N PHE A 289 -9.61 -10.38 -1.78
CA PHE A 289 -9.66 -11.61 -0.97
C PHE A 289 -9.22 -11.22 0.44
N GLY A 290 -10.09 -10.46 1.10
CA GLY A 290 -10.16 -10.55 2.54
C GLY A 290 -10.46 -12.01 2.87
N ILE A 291 -9.69 -12.57 3.80
CA ILE A 291 -10.15 -13.75 4.53
C ILE A 291 -11.35 -13.26 5.34
N GLY A 292 -12.49 -13.19 4.68
CA GLY A 292 -13.78 -13.18 5.33
C GLY A 292 -14.01 -14.61 5.76
N GLU A 293 -13.78 -14.91 7.04
CA GLU A 293 -14.83 -15.67 7.70
C GLU A 293 -16.09 -14.86 7.49
N ASP A 294 -17.07 -15.44 6.79
CA ASP A 294 -18.36 -14.82 6.49
C ASP A 294 -18.86 -14.13 7.75
N THR A 295 -18.79 -12.81 7.76
CA THR A 295 -19.24 -11.99 8.89
C THR A 295 -20.71 -12.28 9.18
N GLU A 296 -21.46 -12.68 8.15
CA GLU A 296 -22.84 -13.15 8.24
C GLU A 296 -22.94 -14.48 9.01
N SER A 297 -22.09 -15.47 8.71
CA SER A 297 -22.05 -16.75 9.44
C SER A 297 -21.61 -16.59 10.90
N THR A 298 -20.76 -15.60 11.17
CA THR A 298 -20.29 -15.26 12.53
C THR A 298 -21.38 -14.53 13.31
N ILE A 299 -22.08 -13.59 12.67
CA ILE A 299 -23.23 -12.88 13.26
C ILE A 299 -24.39 -13.83 13.53
N GLU A 300 -24.69 -14.80 12.63
CA GLU A 300 -25.70 -15.83 12.87
C GLU A 300 -25.32 -16.75 14.04
N ARG A 301 -24.05 -17.17 14.14
CA ARG A 301 -23.58 -17.97 15.29
C ARG A 301 -23.68 -17.20 16.61
N ILE A 302 -23.36 -15.90 16.61
CA ILE A 302 -23.46 -15.05 17.80
C ILE A 302 -24.93 -14.86 18.18
N ARG A 303 -25.81 -14.63 17.19
CA ARG A 303 -27.25 -14.45 17.42
C ARG A 303 -27.90 -15.72 17.97
N ASN A 304 -27.55 -16.89 17.42
CA ASN A 304 -28.05 -18.18 17.92
C ASN A 304 -27.59 -18.49 19.35
N LYS A 305 -26.34 -18.13 19.70
CA LYS A 305 -25.83 -18.29 21.08
C LYS A 305 -26.48 -17.32 22.06
N LEU A 306 -26.80 -16.08 21.64
CA LEU A 306 -27.53 -15.12 22.49
C LEU A 306 -28.96 -15.61 22.76
N THR A 307 -29.64 -16.19 21.77
CA THR A 307 -30.99 -16.75 21.97
C THR A 307 -31.01 -18.00 22.86
N GLU A 308 -29.95 -18.83 22.86
CA GLU A 308 -29.82 -19.96 23.79
C GLU A 308 -29.54 -19.50 25.23
N VAL A 309 -28.86 -18.37 25.42
CA VAL A 309 -28.60 -17.83 26.76
C VAL A 309 -29.83 -17.13 27.33
N GLU A 310 -30.64 -16.48 26.49
CA GLU A 310 -31.91 -15.87 26.92
C GLU A 310 -32.97 -16.91 27.32
N SER A 311 -32.96 -18.12 26.76
CA SER A 311 -33.86 -19.21 27.13
C SER A 311 -33.47 -19.97 28.40
N LEU A 312 -32.26 -19.72 28.93
CA LEU A 312 -31.77 -20.29 30.19
C LEU A 312 -31.95 -19.33 31.40
N ILE A 313 -32.41 -18.10 31.16
CA ILE A 313 -32.58 -17.05 32.18
C ILE A 313 -34.07 -16.78 32.49
N LEU A 314 -35.00 -17.50 31.86
CA LEU A 314 -36.44 -17.56 32.17
C LEU A 314 -36.83 -18.96 32.67
#